data_AF-A0AAE6Y9M8-F1
#
_entry.id   AF-A0AAE6Y9M8-F1
#
_cell.length_a   1.000
_cell.length_b   1.000
_cell.length_c   1.000
_cell.angle_alpha   90.00
_cell.angle_beta   90.00
_cell.angle_gamma   90.00
#
_symmetry.space_group_name_H-M   'P 1'
#
loop_
_entity.id
_entity.type
_entity.pdbx_description
1 polymer ?
#
loop_
_entity_poly.entity_id
_entity_poly.type
_entity_poly.pdbx_seq_one_letter_code
_entity_poly.pdbx_strand_id
1 'polypeptide(L)'
;MQMVEWTGKFAYQQVADDLRRRIADGEFVVNGQLPSLADLQRTYKVTVTVARAAIRQLTMDGLVVSHQGKGAFLTSDAAGRATQHADPIGAVASLREEVEQLRTEVADLRERVATLERS
;
A
#
# COMPACT_ATOMS: atom_id res chain seq x y z
N MET A 1 23.09 -4.65 6.83
CA MET A 1 23.50 -3.51 5.99
C MET A 1 22.86 -3.71 4.62
N GLN A 2 21.70 -3.12 4.36
CA GLN A 2 21.04 -3.31 3.07
C GLN A 2 21.65 -2.36 2.04
N MET A 3 22.43 -2.95 1.14
CA MET A 3 22.97 -2.30 -0.04
C MET A 3 21.86 -2.39 -1.10
N VAL A 4 21.23 -1.26 -1.39
CA VAL A 4 20.19 -1.19 -2.41
C VAL A 4 20.87 -1.41 -3.77
N GLU A 5 20.51 -2.48 -4.47
CA GLU A 5 21.07 -2.83 -5.76
C GLU A 5 20.51 -1.87 -6.80
N TRP A 6 21.36 -1.07 -7.46
CA TRP A 6 20.95 0.03 -8.34
C TRP A 6 20.47 -0.53 -9.70
N THR A 7 19.35 -1.24 -9.70
CA THR A 7 18.83 -1.97 -10.87
C THR A 7 17.81 -1.13 -11.63
N GLY A 8 18.20 -0.01 -12.26
CA GLY A 8 17.39 0.72 -13.25
C GLY A 8 16.03 1.32 -12.81
N LYS A 9 15.56 1.06 -11.59
CA LYS A 9 14.34 1.61 -10.98
C LYS A 9 14.65 2.96 -10.33
N PHE A 10 13.78 3.97 -10.43
CA PHE A 10 14.06 5.28 -9.84
C PHE A 10 14.27 5.17 -8.32
N ALA A 11 15.27 5.86 -7.76
CA ALA A 11 15.68 5.71 -6.36
C ALA A 11 14.51 5.89 -5.36
N TYR A 12 13.55 6.75 -5.65
CA TYR A 12 12.39 6.97 -4.77
C TYR A 12 11.45 5.76 -4.74
N GLN A 13 11.34 5.02 -5.84
CA GLN A 13 10.50 3.82 -5.93
C GLN A 13 11.10 2.70 -5.08
N GLN A 14 12.43 2.54 -5.11
CA GLN A 14 13.10 1.53 -4.28
C GLN A 14 12.92 1.81 -2.79
N VAL A 15 13.04 3.09 -2.37
CA VAL A 15 12.77 3.51 -0.99
C VAL A 15 11.30 3.26 -0.63
N ALA A 16 10.37 3.60 -1.53
CA ALA A 16 8.95 3.35 -1.30
C ALA A 16 8.65 1.84 -1.16
N ASP A 17 9.19 1.00 -2.05
CA ASP A 17 8.99 -0.45 -2.02
C ASP A 17 9.49 -1.07 -0.71
N ASP A 18 10.67 -0.63 -0.25
CA ASP A 18 11.21 -1.09 1.02
C ASP A 18 10.37 -0.64 2.22
N LEU A 19 9.93 0.61 2.23
CA LEU A 19 9.01 1.11 3.25
C LEU A 19 7.67 0.37 3.22
N ARG A 20 7.13 0.00 2.06
CA ARG A 20 5.90 -0.82 1.97
C ARG A 20 6.10 -2.18 2.62
N ARG A 21 7.21 -2.87 2.33
CA ARG A 21 7.53 -4.16 3.00
C ARG A 21 7.57 -4.00 4.51
N ARG A 22 8.30 -3.00 5.01
CA ARG A 22 8.41 -2.72 6.46
C ARG A 22 7.08 -2.35 7.11
N ILE A 23 6.18 -1.66 6.39
CA ILE A 23 4.81 -1.38 6.86
C ILE A 23 4.00 -2.67 6.91
N ALA A 24 4.08 -3.52 5.89
CA ALA A 24 3.39 -4.82 5.85
C ALA A 24 3.87 -5.74 6.98
N ASP A 25 5.17 -5.71 7.29
CA ASP A 25 5.78 -6.45 8.39
C ASP A 25 5.41 -5.89 9.79
N GLY A 26 4.70 -4.76 9.84
CA GLY A 26 4.23 -4.15 11.08
C GLY A 26 5.26 -3.30 11.83
N GLU A 27 6.40 -2.98 11.22
CA GLU A 27 7.54 -2.34 11.91
C GLU A 27 7.18 -0.96 12.49
N PHE A 28 6.29 -0.22 11.84
CA PHE A 28 5.90 1.13 12.24
C PHE A 28 4.57 1.20 13.01
N VAL A 29 3.96 0.06 13.34
CA VAL A 29 2.62 0.02 13.95
C VAL A 29 2.61 0.61 15.37
N VAL A 30 3.68 0.39 16.14
CA VAL A 30 3.78 0.83 17.56
C VAL A 30 3.69 2.35 17.71
N ASN A 31 4.41 3.08 16.85
CA ASN A 31 4.44 4.55 16.89
C ASN A 31 3.47 5.18 15.88
N GLY A 32 2.93 4.38 14.96
CA GLY A 32 2.08 4.84 13.86
C GLY A 32 2.74 5.87 12.95
N GLN A 33 4.05 6.09 13.05
CA GLN A 33 4.78 7.18 12.40
C GLN A 33 5.97 6.63 11.61
N LEU A 34 6.11 7.10 10.38
CA LEU A 34 7.28 6.83 9.55
C LEU A 34 8.52 7.59 10.06
N PRO A 35 9.72 7.09 9.77
CA PRO A 35 10.95 7.82 9.99
C PRO A 35 10.93 9.19 9.31
N SER A 36 11.61 10.17 9.90
CA SER A 36 11.67 11.52 9.33
C SER A 36 12.40 11.52 7.98
N LEU A 37 12.22 12.57 7.18
CA LEU A 37 12.99 12.72 5.93
C LEU A 37 14.50 12.63 6.18
N ALA A 38 15.00 13.21 7.28
CA ALA A 38 16.41 13.16 7.62
C ALA A 38 16.88 11.73 7.94
N ASP A 39 16.04 10.95 8.64
CA ASP A 39 16.33 9.54 8.94
C ASP A 39 16.32 8.70 7.66
N LEU A 40 15.37 8.94 6.76
CA LEU A 40 15.32 8.26 5.46
C LEU A 40 16.55 8.59 4.61
N GLN A 41 16.98 9.85 4.58
CA GLN A 41 18.22 10.22 3.90
C GLN A 41 19.43 9.51 4.48
N ARG A 42 19.55 9.45 5.81
CA ARG A 42 20.67 8.78 6.48
C ARG A 42 20.67 7.27 6.23
N THR A 43 19.49 6.65 6.29
CA THR A 43 19.30 5.19 6.18
C THR A 43 19.52 4.73 4.74
N TYR A 44 18.87 5.40 3.78
CA TYR A 44 18.89 5.00 2.37
C TYR A 44 19.96 5.72 1.54
N LYS A 45 20.71 6.66 2.14
CA LYS A 45 21.72 7.50 1.47
C LYS A 45 21.17 8.22 0.24
N VAL A 46 19.95 8.75 0.36
CA VAL A 46 19.25 9.47 -0.71
C VAL A 46 19.17 10.97 -0.44
N THR A 47 18.82 11.75 -1.47
CA THR A 47 18.52 13.17 -1.31
C THR A 47 17.17 13.39 -0.63
N VAL A 48 16.96 14.57 -0.02
CA VAL A 48 15.63 14.98 0.51
C VAL A 48 14.55 14.81 -0.54
N THR A 49 14.83 15.16 -1.80
CA THR A 49 13.86 15.09 -2.90
C THR A 49 13.41 13.66 -3.16
N VAL A 50 14.35 12.70 -3.14
CA VAL A 50 14.06 11.27 -3.30
C VAL A 50 13.27 10.73 -2.10
N ALA A 51 13.67 11.06 -0.87
CA ALA A 51 12.93 10.66 0.33
C ALA A 51 11.49 11.23 0.32
N ARG A 52 11.34 12.50 -0.07
CA ARG A 52 10.04 13.16 -0.20
C ARG A 52 9.18 12.53 -1.30
N ALA A 53 9.77 12.16 -2.42
CA ALA A 53 9.08 11.46 -3.49
C ALA A 53 8.61 10.05 -3.05
N ALA A 54 9.42 9.34 -2.25
CA ALA A 54 9.03 8.05 -1.69
C ALA A 54 7.85 8.18 -0.71
N ILE A 55 7.89 9.14 0.22
CA ILE A 55 6.75 9.42 1.11
C ILE A 55 5.51 9.81 0.31
N ARG A 56 5.66 10.66 -0.72
CA ARG A 56 4.54 11.04 -1.59
C ARG A 56 3.91 9.82 -2.25
N GLN A 57 4.72 8.86 -2.72
CA GLN A 57 4.21 7.63 -3.29
C GLN A 57 3.41 6.82 -2.26
N LEU A 58 3.92 6.64 -1.05
CA LEU A 58 3.20 5.96 0.04
C LEU A 58 1.90 6.68 0.42
N THR A 59 1.85 8.00 0.31
CA THR A 59 0.61 8.79 0.48
C THR A 59 -0.39 8.52 -0.65
N MET A 60 0.07 8.44 -1.89
CA MET A 60 -0.78 8.10 -3.04
C MET A 60 -1.32 6.67 -2.94
N ASP A 61 -0.53 5.74 -2.40
CA ASP A 61 -0.91 4.36 -2.12
C ASP A 61 -1.87 4.24 -0.90
N GLY A 62 -2.22 5.36 -0.26
CA GLY A 62 -3.16 5.37 0.89
C GLY A 62 -2.61 4.72 2.16
N LEU A 63 -1.29 4.50 2.22
CA LEU A 63 -0.61 3.85 3.35
C LEU A 63 -0.35 4.84 4.47
N VAL A 64 -0.06 6.10 4.11
CA VAL A 64 0.31 7.14 5.09
C VAL A 64 -0.34 8.48 4.79
N VAL A 65 -0.54 9.26 5.85
CA VAL A 65 -1.02 10.65 5.80
C VAL A 65 0.08 11.56 6.32
N SER A 66 0.47 12.53 5.50
CA SER A 66 1.44 13.56 5.88
C SER A 66 0.76 14.68 6.66
N HIS A 67 1.17 14.91 7.92
CA HIS A 67 0.81 16.11 8.67
C HIS A 67 1.93 17.15 8.58
N GLN A 68 1.58 18.35 8.12
CA GLN A 68 2.51 19.48 8.02
C GLN A 68 3.21 19.71 9.38
N GLY A 69 4.55 19.71 9.36
CA GLY A 69 5.38 19.91 10.55
C GLY A 69 5.43 18.75 11.55
N LYS A 70 4.64 17.69 11.38
CA LYS A 70 4.57 16.55 12.32
C LYS A 70 5.05 15.22 11.72
N GLY A 71 5.24 15.14 10.40
CA GLY A 71 5.72 13.93 9.73
C GLY A 71 4.60 13.11 9.09
N ALA A 72 4.91 11.87 8.70
CA ALA A 72 3.98 10.98 8.02
C ALA A 72 3.52 9.85 8.95
N PHE A 73 2.22 9.61 9.02
CA PHE A 73 1.59 8.64 9.92
C PHE A 73 0.87 7.55 9.13
N LEU A 74 0.87 6.32 9.62
CA LEU A 74 0.14 5.20 9.01
C LEU A 74 -1.38 5.46 9.02
N THR A 75 -2.06 5.02 7.98
CA THR A 75 -3.53 4.91 7.98
C THR A 75 -3.98 3.68 8.78
N SER A 76 -5.25 3.65 9.16
CA SER A 76 -5.85 2.53 9.91
C SER A 76 -5.73 1.18 9.20
N ASP A 77 -5.64 1.19 7.86
CA ASP A 77 -5.54 0.00 7.00
C ASP A 77 -4.20 -0.08 6.26
N ALA A 78 -3.16 0.57 6.80
CA ALA A 78 -1.86 0.66 6.13
C ALA A 78 -1.22 -0.72 5.88
N ALA A 79 -1.36 -1.67 6.80
CA ALA A 79 -0.80 -3.02 6.65
C ALA A 79 -1.53 -3.84 5.57
N GLY A 80 -2.87 -3.79 5.54
CA GLY A 80 -3.69 -4.45 4.53
C GLY A 80 -3.42 -3.92 3.13
N ARG A 81 -3.28 -2.60 2.98
CA ARG A 81 -2.89 -2.00 1.70
C ARG A 81 -1.43 -2.26 1.32
N ALA A 82 -0.51 -2.28 2.30
CA ALA A 82 0.90 -2.51 2.02
C ALA A 82 1.15 -3.91 1.44
N THR A 83 0.44 -4.93 1.95
CA THR A 83 0.50 -6.29 1.41
C THR A 83 -0.01 -6.36 -0.02
N GLN A 84 -1.12 -5.68 -0.35
CA GLN A 84 -1.64 -5.58 -1.72
C GLN A 84 -0.64 -4.90 -2.69
N HIS A 85 0.04 -3.86 -2.24
CA HIS A 85 1.03 -3.16 -3.06
C HIS A 85 2.38 -3.90 -3.17
N ALA A 86 2.71 -4.77 -2.21
CA ALA A 86 3.93 -5.58 -2.22
C ALA A 86 3.84 -6.75 -3.21
N ASP A 87 2.64 -7.28 -3.45
CA ASP A 87 2.37 -8.31 -4.45
C ASP A 87 1.28 -7.86 -5.44
N PRO A 88 1.66 -7.16 -6.52
CA PRO A 88 0.71 -6.69 -7.53
C PRO A 88 -0.02 -7.84 -8.23
N ILE A 89 0.64 -8.99 -8.40
CA ILE A 89 0.06 -10.14 -9.09
C ILE A 89 -0.97 -10.81 -8.18
N GLY A 90 -0.64 -11.02 -6.91
CA GLY A 90 -1.57 -11.52 -5.89
C GLY A 90 -2.73 -10.57 -5.63
N ALA A 91 -2.52 -9.25 -5.69
CA ALA A 91 -3.59 -8.27 -5.56
C ALA A 91 -4.60 -8.35 -6.72
N VAL A 92 -4.12 -8.47 -7.97
CA VAL A 92 -5.01 -8.66 -9.13
C VAL A 92 -5.75 -10.00 -9.05
N ALA A 93 -5.09 -11.07 -8.58
CA ALA A 93 -5.73 -12.36 -8.36
C ALA A 93 -6.87 -12.27 -7.31
N SER A 94 -6.63 -11.58 -6.20
CA SER A 94 -7.61 -11.40 -5.12
C SER A 94 -8.83 -10.59 -5.57
N LEU A 95 -8.60 -9.48 -6.29
CA LEU A 95 -9.68 -8.69 -6.89
C LEU A 95 -10.50 -9.51 -7.89
N ARG A 96 -9.84 -10.37 -8.66
CA ARG A 96 -10.54 -11.24 -9.62
C ARG A 96 -11.44 -12.24 -8.92
N GLU A 97 -10.97 -12.84 -7.83
CA GLU A 97 -11.75 -13.77 -7.00
C GLU A 97 -12.98 -13.07 -6.40
N GLU A 98 -12.80 -11.87 -5.82
CA GLU A 98 -13.89 -11.06 -5.27
C GLU A 98 -14.93 -10.66 -6.33
N VAL A 99 -14.49 -10.32 -7.55
CA VAL A 99 -15.39 -10.06 -8.68
C VAL A 99 -16.20 -11.30 -9.07
N GLU A 100 -15.60 -12.49 -9.10
CA GLU A 100 -16.32 -13.73 -9.40
C GLU A 100 -17.31 -14.11 -8.30
N GLN A 101 -16.98 -13.85 -7.03
CA GLN A 101 -17.91 -14.01 -5.92
C GLN A 101 -19.12 -13.08 -6.07
N LEU A 102 -18.89 -11.78 -6.29
CA LEU A 102 -19.98 -10.82 -6.50
C LEU A 102 -20.84 -11.17 -7.72
N ARG A 103 -20.24 -11.64 -8.82
CA ARG A 103 -20.99 -12.09 -10.01
C ARG A 103 -21.92 -13.25 -9.69
N THR A 104 -21.44 -14.20 -8.89
CA THR A 104 -22.24 -15.36 -8.45
C THR A 104 -23.40 -14.92 -7.56
N GLU A 105 -23.15 -14.05 -6.58
CA GLU A 105 -24.18 -13.50 -5.71
C GLU A 105 -25.24 -12.69 -6.48
N VAL A 106 -24.82 -11.89 -7.47
CA VAL A 106 -25.75 -11.14 -8.34
C VAL A 106 -26.59 -12.08 -9.20
N ALA A 107 -26.04 -13.20 -9.66
CA ALA A 107 -26.79 -14.19 -10.43
C ALA A 107 -27.89 -14.85 -9.57
N ASP A 108 -27.55 -15.29 -8.36
CA ASP A 108 -28.50 -15.85 -7.39
C ASP A 108 -29.61 -14.85 -7.06
N LEU A 109 -29.25 -13.60 -6.77
CA LEU A 109 -30.22 -12.57 -6.44
C LEU A 109 -31.19 -12.29 -7.59
N ARG A 110 -30.69 -12.28 -8.83
CA ARG A 110 -31.54 -12.10 -10.03
C ARG A 110 -32.53 -13.25 -10.22
N GLU A 111 -32.10 -14.49 -9.98
CA GLU A 111 -32.97 -15.67 -10.09
C GLU A 111 -34.09 -15.65 -9.03
N ARG A 112 -33.76 -15.22 -7.80
CA ARG A 112 -34.73 -15.05 -6.72
C ARG A 112 -35.78 -13.98 -7.03
N VAL A 113 -35.36 -12.83 -7.58
CA VAL A 113 -36.28 -11.77 -7.99
C VAL A 113 -37.21 -12.25 -9.10
N ALA A 114 -36.68 -12.94 -10.12
CA ALA A 114 -37.48 -13.47 -11.23
C ALA A 114 -38.49 -14.56 -10.82
N THR A 115 -38.30 -15.16 -9.64
CA THR A 115 -39.22 -16.14 -9.05
C THR A 115 -40.35 -15.43 -8.28
N LEU A 116 -40.03 -14.34 -7.56
CA LEU A 116 -41.02 -13.53 -6.84
C LEU A 116 -41.93 -12.74 -7.77
N GLU A 117 -41.42 -12.25 -8.90
CA GLU A 117 -42.22 -11.51 -9.90
C GLU A 117 -43.21 -12.41 -10.66
N ARG A 118 -43.10 -13.74 -10.54
CA ARG A 118 -43.98 -14.72 -11.19
C ARG A 118 -45.10 -15.26 -10.29
N SER A 119 -45.11 -14.94 -8.99
CA SER A 119 -46.14 -15.34 -8.02
C SER A 119 -47.16 -14.24 -7.80
#